data_AF-A0A7S2Z579-F1
#
_entry.id   AF-A0A7S2Z579-F1
#
_cell.length_a   1.000
_cell.length_b   1.000
_cell.length_c   1.000
_cell.angle_alpha   90.00
_cell.angle_beta   90.00
_cell.angle_gamma   90.00
#
_symmetry.space_group_name_H-M   'P 1'
#
loop_
_entity.id
_entity.type
_entity.pdbx_description
1 polymer ?
#
loop_
_entity_poly.entity_id
_entity_poly.type
_entity_poly.pdbx_seq_one_letter_code
_entity_poly.pdbx_strand_id
1 'polypeptide(L)'
;DLLQLSSVRIRLPLAYPNNAAPDLNLGSKFLVDACQQEADELLDSERGQECLFQVVSMLKEAVQAGLEEAGANNDGNDEDEDEDEDGLATLEADFQRQVGLRGAGRGERMTLGRRLC
;
A
#
# COMPACT_ATOMS: atom_id res chain seq x y z
N ASP A 1 5.48 -3.83 27.69
CA ASP A 1 4.96 -4.73 26.63
C ASP A 1 5.92 -4.78 25.45
N LEU A 2 6.22 -5.98 24.93
CA LEU A 2 7.08 -6.14 23.75
C LEU A 2 6.23 -6.01 22.48
N LEU A 3 6.56 -5.07 21.62
CA LEU A 3 6.00 -4.98 20.26
C LEU A 3 6.48 -6.19 19.46
N GLN A 4 5.61 -7.20 19.31
CA GLN A 4 5.86 -8.35 18.46
C GLN A 4 5.56 -7.99 17.01
N LEU A 5 6.58 -8.07 16.15
CA LEU A 5 6.39 -8.02 14.70
C LEU A 5 5.60 -9.26 14.28
N SER A 6 4.31 -9.08 14.02
CA SER A 6 3.47 -10.13 13.45
C SER A 6 3.62 -10.16 11.94
N SER A 7 3.88 -11.33 11.38
CA SER A 7 3.93 -11.56 9.94
C SER A 7 2.82 -12.53 9.55
N VAL A 8 2.02 -12.15 8.55
CA VAL A 8 1.06 -13.04 7.92
C VAL A 8 1.79 -13.88 6.87
N ARG A 9 1.59 -15.20 6.91
CA ARG A 9 2.13 -16.14 5.94
C ARG A 9 0.99 -16.79 5.17
N ILE A 10 1.01 -16.63 3.86
CA ILE A 10 0.07 -17.25 2.92
C ILE A 10 0.83 -18.33 2.15
N ARG A 11 0.32 -19.56 2.16
CA ARG A 11 0.89 -20.70 1.42
C ARG A 11 -0.08 -21.15 0.34
N LEU A 12 0.41 -21.18 -0.89
CA LEU A 12 -0.35 -21.67 -2.03
C LEU A 12 -0.05 -23.15 -2.27
N PRO A 13 -1.02 -24.06 -2.10
CA PRO A 13 -0.84 -25.44 -2.52
C PRO A 13 -0.76 -25.54 -4.04
N LEU A 14 -0.11 -26.59 -4.55
CA LEU A 14 0.02 -26.84 -6.00
C LEU A 14 -1.33 -26.96 -6.72
N ALA A 15 -2.38 -27.34 -5.99
CA ALA A 15 -3.72 -27.51 -6.52
C ALA A 15 -4.57 -26.23 -6.52
N TYR A 16 -4.04 -25.12 -5.98
CA TYR A 16 -4.71 -23.81 -6.01
C TYR A 16 -4.70 -23.23 -7.43
N PRO A 17 -5.76 -22.50 -7.85
CA PRO A 17 -7.02 -22.26 -7.12
C PRO A 17 -8.06 -23.38 -7.28
N ASN A 18 -7.81 -24.34 -8.18
CA ASN A 18 -8.83 -25.26 -8.68
C ASN A 18 -9.40 -26.24 -7.63
N ASN A 19 -8.55 -26.88 -6.84
CA ASN A 19 -8.93 -27.98 -5.94
C ASN A 19 -8.41 -27.82 -4.50
N ALA A 20 -7.87 -26.65 -4.17
CA ALA A 20 -7.40 -26.35 -2.82
C ALA A 20 -7.42 -24.85 -2.56
N ALA A 21 -7.78 -24.47 -1.33
CA ALA A 21 -7.70 -23.11 -0.82
C ALA A 21 -6.26 -22.81 -0.32
N PRO A 22 -5.83 -21.54 -0.29
CA PRO A 22 -4.59 -21.13 0.35
C PRO A 22 -4.62 -21.40 1.86
N ASP A 23 -3.45 -21.75 2.42
CA ASP A 23 -3.24 -21.91 3.86
C ASP A 23 -2.79 -20.57 4.46
N LEU A 24 -3.60 -20.01 5.36
CA LEU A 24 -3.40 -18.70 5.98
C LEU A 24 -2.92 -18.86 7.41
N ASN A 25 -1.76 -18.28 7.71
CA ASN A 25 -1.26 -18.15 9.06
C ASN A 25 -1.11 -16.66 9.41
N LEU A 26 -2.03 -16.17 10.24
CA LEU A 26 -2.16 -14.75 10.59
C LEU A 26 -1.05 -14.24 11.53
N GLY A 27 -0.37 -15.14 12.26
CA GLY A 27 0.83 -14.81 13.02
C GLY A 27 0.63 -13.91 14.26
N SER A 28 -0.58 -13.40 14.54
CA SER A 28 -0.90 -12.68 15.77
C SER A 28 -2.29 -12.99 16.28
N LYS A 29 -2.46 -12.91 17.61
CA LYS A 29 -3.77 -13.10 18.24
C LYS A 29 -4.78 -12.03 17.79
N PHE A 30 -4.32 -10.78 17.68
CA PHE A 30 -5.15 -9.67 17.18
C PHE A 30 -5.75 -9.97 15.81
N LEU A 31 -4.93 -10.38 14.84
CA LEU A 31 -5.41 -10.69 13.49
C LEU A 31 -6.28 -11.95 13.47
N VAL A 32 -5.99 -12.95 14.31
CA VAL A 32 -6.86 -14.12 14.45
C VAL A 32 -8.24 -13.72 14.95
N ASP A 33 -8.31 -12.93 16.02
CA ASP A 33 -9.58 -12.51 16.61
C ASP A 33 -10.38 -11.61 15.65
N ALA A 34 -9.70 -10.77 14.85
CA ALA A 34 -10.34 -9.84 13.92
C ALA A 34 -10.73 -10.48 12.57
N CYS A 35 -9.88 -11.35 12.00
CA CYS A 35 -10.00 -11.77 10.60
C CYS A 35 -10.30 -13.26 10.42
N GLN A 36 -10.16 -14.12 11.43
CA GLN A 36 -10.21 -15.58 11.20
C GLN A 36 -11.54 -16.03 10.60
N GLN A 37 -12.66 -15.53 11.12
CA GLN A 37 -13.99 -15.90 10.63
C GLN A 37 -14.19 -15.43 9.19
N GLU A 38 -13.89 -14.16 8.89
CA GLU A 38 -14.03 -13.59 7.56
C GLU A 38 -13.10 -14.27 6.54
N ALA A 39 -11.88 -14.62 6.96
CA ALA A 39 -10.94 -15.39 6.16
C ALA A 39 -11.54 -16.75 5.78
N ASP A 40 -12.09 -17.48 6.75
CA ASP A 40 -12.69 -18.80 6.50
C ASP A 40 -13.90 -18.70 5.55
N GLU A 41 -14.76 -17.70 5.73
CA GLU A 41 -15.90 -17.42 4.86
C GLU A 41 -15.45 -17.05 3.43
N LEU A 42 -14.39 -16.26 3.30
CA LEU A 42 -13.81 -15.88 2.01
C LEU A 42 -13.22 -17.10 1.29
N LEU A 43 -12.47 -17.94 1.99
CA LEU A 43 -11.87 -19.14 1.42
C LEU A 43 -12.91 -20.18 0.98
N ASP A 44 -14.05 -20.24 1.67
CA ASP A 44 -15.14 -21.13 1.30
C ASP A 44 -16.00 -20.58 0.15
N SER A 45 -16.22 -19.27 0.09
CA SER A 45 -17.01 -18.64 -0.98
C SER A 45 -16.28 -18.57 -2.32
N GLU A 46 -14.95 -18.39 -2.30
CA GLU A 46 -14.11 -18.25 -3.50
C GLU A 46 -13.44 -19.58 -3.92
N ARG A 47 -14.00 -20.74 -3.53
CA ARG A 47 -13.44 -22.04 -3.92
C ARG A 47 -13.42 -22.21 -5.43
N GLY A 48 -12.25 -22.54 -5.98
CA GLY A 48 -12.04 -22.70 -7.42
C GLY A 48 -11.64 -21.41 -8.13
N GLN A 49 -11.54 -20.28 -7.43
CA GLN A 49 -11.18 -18.97 -7.98
C GLN A 49 -9.97 -18.36 -7.26
N GLU A 50 -9.40 -17.31 -7.85
CA GLU A 50 -8.28 -16.59 -7.25
C GLU A 50 -8.80 -15.59 -6.19
N CYS A 51 -8.40 -15.78 -4.93
CA CYS A 51 -8.92 -14.99 -3.80
C CYS A 51 -7.82 -14.20 -3.03
N LEU A 52 -6.57 -14.22 -3.50
CA LEU A 52 -5.43 -13.63 -2.81
C LEU A 52 -5.57 -12.12 -2.58
N PHE A 53 -6.12 -11.41 -3.55
CA PHE A 53 -6.30 -9.96 -3.43
C PHE A 53 -7.29 -9.62 -2.32
N GLN A 54 -8.38 -10.37 -2.24
CA GLN A 54 -9.42 -10.20 -1.24
C GLN A 54 -8.87 -10.53 0.16
N VAL A 55 -8.09 -11.61 0.30
CA VAL A 55 -7.38 -11.93 1.55
C VAL A 55 -6.48 -10.76 1.99
N VAL A 56 -5.66 -10.21 1.09
CA VAL A 56 -4.75 -9.11 1.43
C VAL A 56 -5.52 -7.83 1.77
N SER A 57 -6.64 -7.58 1.09
CA SER A 57 -7.48 -6.40 1.34
C SER A 57 -8.14 -6.46 2.71
N MET A 58 -8.74 -7.61 3.06
CA MET A 58 -9.29 -7.87 4.39
C MET A 58 -8.25 -7.68 5.49
N LEU A 59 -7.04 -8.22 5.32
CA LEU A 59 -5.95 -8.05 6.30
C LEU A 59 -5.54 -6.58 6.46
N LYS A 60 -5.49 -5.84 5.35
CA LYS A 60 -5.17 -4.41 5.38
C LYS A 60 -6.22 -3.63 6.16
N GLU A 61 -7.50 -3.89 5.89
CA GLU A 61 -8.62 -3.21 6.57
C GLU A 61 -8.61 -3.48 8.07
N ALA A 62 -8.39 -4.73 8.49
CA ALA A 62 -8.29 -5.07 9.92
C ALA A 62 -7.10 -4.40 10.62
N VAL A 63 -5.95 -4.29 9.95
CA VAL A 63 -4.79 -3.55 10.49
C VAL A 63 -5.08 -2.06 10.59
N GLN A 64 -5.76 -1.47 9.60
CA GLN A 64 -6.16 -0.06 9.63
C GLN A 64 -7.14 0.22 10.77
N ALA A 65 -8.16 -0.61 10.95
CA ALA A 65 -9.11 -0.49 12.05
C ALA A 65 -8.41 -0.59 13.41
N GLY A 66 -7.47 -1.53 13.56
CA GLY A 66 -6.66 -1.66 14.78
C GLY A 66 -5.74 -0.47 15.04
N LEU A 67 -5.18 0.14 13.98
CA LEU A 67 -4.38 1.35 14.08
C LEU A 67 -5.22 2.55 14.51
N GLU A 68 -6.41 2.70 13.94
CA GLU A 68 -7.36 3.76 14.30
C GLU A 68 -7.84 3.60 15.74
N GLU A 69 -8.12 2.39 16.21
CA GLU A 69 -8.50 2.14 17.60
C GLU A 69 -7.33 2.40 18.58
N ALA A 70 -6.10 2.05 18.18
CA ALA A 70 -4.91 2.34 18.97
C ALA A 70 -4.58 3.84 18.98
N GLY A 71 -4.79 4.53 17.86
CA GLY A 71 -4.58 5.97 17.70
C GLY A 71 -5.65 6.79 18.43
N ALA A 72 -6.93 6.45 18.27
CA ALA A 72 -8.05 7.11 18.95
C ALA A 72 -8.02 6.94 20.47
N ASN A 73 -7.43 5.84 20.98
CA ASN A 73 -7.18 5.67 22.41
C ASN A 73 -5.90 6.39 22.90
N ASN A 74 -5.06 6.89 21.99
CA ASN A 74 -3.90 7.74 22.27
C ASN A 74 -4.18 9.23 22.01
N ASP A 75 -5.31 9.57 21.38
CA ASP A 75 -5.68 10.91 20.93
C ASP A 75 -6.32 11.77 22.05
N GLY A 76 -5.70 11.71 23.21
CA GLY A 76 -5.91 12.68 24.29
C GLY A 76 -4.80 13.72 24.38
N ASN A 77 -3.91 13.84 23.38
CA ASN A 77 -2.77 14.76 23.48
C ASN A 77 -2.28 15.49 22.22
N ASP A 78 -2.72 15.21 20.99
CA ASP A 78 -2.17 15.95 19.84
C ASP A 78 -3.24 16.83 19.17
N GLU A 79 -3.54 17.96 19.82
CA GLU A 79 -4.00 19.17 19.12
C GLU A 79 -2.82 19.69 18.27
N ASP A 80 -2.66 19.19 17.04
CA ASP A 80 -1.89 19.87 15.99
C ASP A 80 -2.72 19.84 14.70
N GLU A 81 -3.68 20.78 14.65
CA GLU A 81 -4.17 21.34 13.38
C GLU A 81 -3.00 22.08 12.71
N ASP A 82 -2.28 21.42 11.81
CA ASP A 82 -1.43 22.12 10.85
C ASP A 82 -2.03 21.99 9.43
N GLU A 83 -2.59 23.11 9.01
CA GLU A 83 -3.14 23.40 7.68
C GLU A 83 -2.06 23.30 6.59
N ASP A 84 -1.85 22.13 6.00
CA ASP A 84 -1.01 21.99 4.80
C ASP A 84 -1.81 22.30 3.51
N GLU A 85 -2.35 23.52 3.38
CA GLU A 85 -3.00 24.00 2.13
C GLU A 85 -2.10 24.93 1.26
N ASP A 86 -0.79 25.04 1.54
CA ASP A 86 0.12 25.93 0.80
C ASP A 86 1.27 25.23 0.03
N GLY A 87 1.35 23.91 0.06
CA GLY A 87 2.44 23.14 -0.58
C GLY A 87 2.39 23.06 -2.11
N LEU A 88 1.19 23.13 -2.70
CA LEU A 88 0.97 22.90 -4.13
C LEU A 88 1.23 24.13 -5.01
N ALA A 89 0.96 25.33 -4.50
CA ALA A 89 1.26 26.59 -5.20
C ALA A 89 2.78 26.85 -5.32
N THR A 90 3.55 26.36 -4.35
CA THR A 90 5.01 26.57 -4.32
C THR A 90 5.73 25.67 -5.34
N LEU A 91 5.21 24.47 -5.63
CA LEU A 91 5.81 23.56 -6.61
C LEU A 91 5.62 24.03 -8.07
N GLU A 92 4.49 24.65 -8.42
CA GLU A 92 4.26 25.16 -9.79
C GLU A 92 5.14 26.37 -10.13
N ALA A 93 5.40 27.24 -9.15
CA ALA A 93 6.24 28.43 -9.33
C ALA A 93 7.71 28.08 -9.60
N ASP A 94 8.24 27.03 -8.97
CA ASP A 94 9.61 26.58 -9.20
C ASP A 94 9.78 25.79 -10.51
N PHE A 95 8.76 25.04 -10.93
CA PHE A 95 8.80 24.35 -12.23
C PHE A 95 8.80 25.35 -13.40
N GLN A 96 8.02 26.44 -13.33
CA GLN A 96 8.03 27.49 -14.36
C GLN A 96 9.33 28.31 -14.39
N ARG A 97 9.99 28.52 -13.23
CA ARG A 97 11.31 29.17 -13.18
C ARG A 97 12.42 28.33 -13.80
N GLN A 98 12.38 27.01 -13.62
CA GLN A 98 13.44 26.13 -14.10
C GLN A 98 13.34 25.83 -15.61
N VAL A 99 12.13 25.85 -16.17
CA VAL A 99 11.89 25.58 -17.61
C VAL A 99 11.98 26.86 -18.47
N GLY A 100 11.90 28.05 -17.87
CA GLY A 100 11.86 29.34 -18.57
C GLY A 100 13.20 30.05 -18.87
N LEU A 101 14.36 29.54 -18.43
CA LEU A 101 15.61 30.33 -18.44
C LEU A 101 16.87 29.63 -18.99
N ARG A 102 16.74 28.59 -19.82
CA ARG A 102 17.92 28.01 -20.49
C ARG A 102 17.63 27.58 -21.93
N GLY A 103 17.53 28.56 -22.84
CA GLY A 103 17.39 28.23 -24.26
C GLY A 103 17.31 29.34 -25.31
N ALA A 104 17.58 30.62 -25.00
CA ALA A 104 17.88 31.60 -26.05
C ALA A 104 19.33 31.36 -26.52
N GLY A 105 19.48 30.91 -27.76
CA GLY A 105 20.65 30.17 -28.24
C GLY A 105 21.87 30.98 -28.65
N ARG A 106 22.98 30.25 -28.85
CA ARG A 106 23.93 30.44 -29.95
C ARG A 106 24.93 29.27 -30.02
N GLY A 107 24.75 28.44 -31.04
CA GLY A 107 25.84 27.81 -31.80
C GLY A 107 26.64 26.68 -31.16
N GLU A 108 26.17 25.44 -31.33
CA GLU A 108 27.04 24.30 -31.66
C GLU A 108 26.19 23.15 -32.22
N ARG A 109 26.49 22.72 -33.45
CA ARG A 109 25.88 21.56 -34.09
C ARG A 109 26.33 20.30 -33.34
N MET A 110 25.49 19.72 -32.51
CA MET A 110 25.61 18.30 -32.14
C MET A 110 24.59 17.48 -32.93
N THR A 111 25.07 16.84 -33.98
CA THR A 111 24.33 15.79 -34.69
C THR A 111 24.34 14.53 -33.85
N LEU A 112 23.24 14.23 -33.16
CA LEU A 112 23.01 12.89 -32.60
C LEU A 112 22.48 11.97 -33.71
N GLY A 113 23.37 11.12 -34.20
CA GLY A 113 23.06 10.10 -35.21
C GLY A 113 22.04 9.09 -34.69
N ARG A 114 20.95 8.92 -35.45
CA ARG A 114 20.04 7.78 -35.35
C ARG A 114 20.81 6.49 -35.64
N ARG A 115 20.78 5.54 -34.71
CA ARG A 115 20.83 4.12 -35.05
C ARG A 115 19.48 3.51 -34.70
N LEU A 116 18.67 3.31 -35.73
CA LEU A 116 17.71 2.20 -35.81
C LEU A 116 18.23 1.28 -36.92
N CYS A 117 17.83 0.02 -36.83
CA CYS A 117 18.09 -1.09 -37.75
C CYS A 117 18.33 -0.70 -39.22
#